data_AF-A0A958M7T9-F1
#
_entry.id   AF-A0A958M7T9-F1
#
_cell.length_a   1.000
_cell.length_b   1.000
_cell.length_c   1.000
_cell.angle_alpha   90.00
_cell.angle_beta   90.00
_cell.angle_gamma   90.00
#
_symmetry.space_group_name_H-M   'P 1'
#
loop_
_entity.id
_entity.type
_entity.pdbx_description
1 polymer ?
#
loop_
_entity_poly.entity_id
_entity_poly.type
_entity_poly.pdbx_seq_one_letter_code
_entity_poly.pdbx_strand_id
1 'polypeptide(L)'
;MDNTTLTLLFDRLRIFLEKRFDQKEAYNYEVPLLPLYKQMFGKLLPKKNAIIFSLFDGDKVIALGIGFIHGKTLYLFNIAFDVDYARYGLGNQMMIDVVNWCFDNNIAQIDMGRGDFLHKRQWVNSTYTYTQINLYDPKKPNSIFKAYGSWALNTARYHLINFLKKLKVHQLAKVLLLWRYRAKSRLNTKNVDHHPESKTH
;
A
#
# COMPACT_ATOMS: atom_id res chain seq x y z
N MET A 1 18.56 14.02 -1.51
CA MET A 1 17.95 13.36 -2.69
C MET A 1 17.28 14.43 -3.52
N ASP A 2 17.58 14.49 -4.81
CA ASP A 2 16.97 15.45 -5.71
C ASP A 2 15.56 15.00 -6.17
N ASN A 3 14.82 15.92 -6.80
CA ASN A 3 13.46 15.64 -7.24
C ASN A 3 13.41 14.61 -8.39
N THR A 4 14.46 14.53 -9.21
CA THR A 4 14.59 13.58 -10.31
C THR A 4 14.66 12.15 -9.78
N THR A 5 15.55 11.89 -8.81
CA THR A 5 15.65 10.58 -8.16
C THR A 5 14.34 10.21 -7.46
N LEU A 6 13.73 11.14 -6.73
CA LEU A 6 12.43 10.89 -6.08
C LEU A 6 11.35 10.50 -7.08
N THR A 7 11.33 11.16 -8.25
CA THR A 7 10.40 10.83 -9.34
C THR A 7 10.64 9.41 -9.85
N LEU A 8 11.89 9.08 -10.15
CA LEU A 8 12.29 7.75 -10.61
C LEU A 8 11.84 6.65 -9.63
N LEU A 9 12.10 6.84 -8.32
CA LEU A 9 11.74 5.84 -7.31
C LEU A 9 10.22 5.66 -7.18
N PHE A 10 9.44 6.74 -7.20
CA PHE A 10 7.98 6.64 -7.14
C PHE A 10 7.37 6.04 -8.42
N ASP A 11 7.96 6.29 -9.59
CA ASP A 11 7.54 5.66 -10.84
C ASP A 11 7.84 4.16 -10.83
N ARG A 12 9.01 3.76 -10.29
CA ARG A 12 9.35 2.33 -10.09
C ARG A 12 8.42 1.66 -9.08
N LEU A 13 8.13 2.33 -7.96
CA LEU A 13 7.18 1.85 -6.96
C LEU A 13 5.80 1.60 -7.59
N ARG A 14 5.32 2.53 -8.42
CA ARG A 14 4.07 2.36 -9.17
C ARG A 14 4.09 1.10 -10.04
N ILE A 15 5.15 0.90 -10.82
CA ILE A 15 5.30 -0.28 -11.70
C ILE A 15 5.28 -1.58 -10.89
N PHE A 16 6.01 -1.65 -9.77
CA PHE A 16 6.03 -2.85 -8.92
C PHE A 16 4.66 -3.16 -8.34
N LEU A 17 3.95 -2.13 -7.88
CA LEU A 17 2.60 -2.25 -7.37
C LEU A 17 1.65 -2.71 -8.49
N GLU A 18 1.60 -2.04 -9.63
CA GLU A 18 0.72 -2.41 -10.75
C GLU A 18 0.94 -3.87 -11.19
N LYS A 19 2.20 -4.27 -11.49
CA LYS A 19 2.54 -5.65 -11.86
C LYS A 19 2.08 -6.67 -10.81
N ARG A 20 2.28 -6.38 -9.53
CA ARG A 20 1.91 -7.29 -8.43
C ARG A 20 0.41 -7.46 -8.31
N PHE A 21 -0.36 -6.40 -8.54
CA PHE A 21 -1.82 -6.42 -8.46
C PHE A 21 -2.45 -7.07 -9.69
N ASP A 22 -1.87 -6.89 -10.87
CA ASP A 22 -2.24 -7.64 -12.08
C ASP A 22 -2.04 -9.15 -11.89
N GLN A 23 -0.89 -9.56 -11.33
CA GLN A 23 -0.63 -10.97 -10.98
C GLN A 23 -1.66 -11.53 -9.99
N LYS A 24 -2.22 -10.69 -9.11
CA LYS A 24 -3.22 -11.08 -8.11
C LYS A 24 -4.66 -10.94 -8.62
N GLU A 25 -4.87 -10.49 -9.85
CA GLU A 25 -6.19 -10.14 -10.40
C GLU A 25 -6.99 -9.21 -9.46
N ALA A 26 -6.31 -8.20 -8.89
CA ALA A 26 -6.86 -7.33 -7.86
C ALA A 26 -6.65 -5.86 -8.19
N TYR A 27 -7.57 -4.99 -7.75
CA TYR A 27 -7.37 -3.54 -7.82
C TYR A 27 -6.48 -3.05 -6.69
N ASN A 28 -5.60 -2.09 -6.99
CA ASN A 28 -4.78 -1.43 -5.99
C ASN A 28 -5.41 -0.10 -5.54
N TYR A 29 -5.67 0.03 -4.24
CA TYR A 29 -6.16 1.30 -3.65
C TYR A 29 -5.04 2.32 -3.42
N GLU A 30 -3.76 1.91 -3.47
CA GLU A 30 -2.59 2.74 -3.16
C GLU A 30 -2.04 3.46 -4.39
N VAL A 31 -2.16 2.88 -5.59
CA VAL A 31 -1.64 3.48 -6.84
C VAL A 31 -2.16 4.91 -7.05
N PRO A 32 -3.46 5.21 -6.88
CA PRO A 32 -3.97 6.58 -7.01
C PRO A 32 -3.41 7.56 -5.97
N LEU A 33 -2.88 7.07 -4.85
CA LEU A 33 -2.34 7.89 -3.76
C LEU A 33 -0.85 8.17 -3.90
N LEU A 34 -0.13 7.48 -4.82
CA LEU A 34 1.30 7.66 -5.02
C LEU A 34 1.72 9.12 -5.33
N PRO A 35 0.98 9.92 -6.12
CA PRO A 35 1.33 11.33 -6.33
C PRO A 35 1.31 12.15 -5.02
N LEU A 36 0.33 11.89 -4.16
CA LEU A 36 0.24 12.52 -2.84
C LEU A 36 1.42 12.09 -1.96
N TYR A 37 1.73 10.78 -1.94
CA TYR A 37 2.86 10.27 -1.18
C TYR A 37 4.19 10.85 -1.68
N LYS A 38 4.41 10.95 -2.99
CA LYS A 38 5.60 11.60 -3.56
C LYS A 38 5.73 13.05 -3.06
N GLN A 39 4.65 13.82 -3.09
CA GLN A 39 4.65 15.19 -2.59
C GLN A 39 4.96 15.27 -1.09
N MET A 40 4.40 14.35 -0.29
CA MET A 40 4.69 14.25 1.15
C MET A 40 6.16 13.90 1.40
N PHE A 41 6.69 12.89 0.71
CA PHE A 41 8.08 12.44 0.86
C PHE A 41 9.07 13.53 0.46
N GLY A 42 8.79 14.30 -0.61
CA GLY A 42 9.61 15.46 -0.98
C GLY A 42 9.76 16.49 0.14
N LYS A 43 8.76 16.64 1.02
CA LYS A 43 8.80 17.55 2.18
C LYS A 43 9.41 16.91 3.43
N LEU A 44 9.28 15.59 3.59
CA LEU A 44 9.66 14.88 4.81
C LEU A 44 11.09 14.32 4.79
N LEU A 45 11.60 13.93 3.62
CA LEU A 45 12.96 13.42 3.46
C LEU A 45 14.03 14.42 3.91
N PRO A 46 13.99 15.72 3.54
CA PRO A 46 14.97 16.69 4.02
C PRO A 46 14.94 16.88 5.55
N LYS A 47 13.79 16.59 6.17
CA LYS A 47 13.59 16.68 7.63
C LYS A 47 13.93 15.39 8.36
N LYS A 48 14.38 14.34 7.65
CA LYS A 48 14.63 12.99 8.20
C LYS A 48 13.40 12.35 8.87
N ASN A 49 12.19 12.77 8.47
CA ASN A 49 10.92 12.23 8.95
C ASN A 49 10.32 11.18 8.00
N ALA A 50 10.99 10.91 6.88
CA ALA A 50 10.65 9.87 5.94
C ALA A 50 11.94 9.19 5.46
N ILE A 51 11.80 7.95 5.00
CA ILE A 51 12.90 7.15 4.48
C ILE A 51 12.43 6.31 3.31
N ILE A 52 13.32 6.15 2.33
CA ILE A 52 13.16 5.23 1.21
C ILE A 52 14.35 4.27 1.24
N PHE A 53 14.05 2.98 1.26
CA PHE A 53 14.98 1.90 1.07
C PHE A 53 14.89 1.43 -0.37
N SER A 54 16.02 1.20 -1.03
CA SER A 54 16.08 0.75 -2.41
C SER A 54 17.11 -0.36 -2.56
N LEU A 55 16.72 -1.44 -3.25
CA LEU A 55 17.61 -2.51 -3.68
C LEU A 55 17.82 -2.41 -5.19
N PHE A 56 19.07 -2.62 -5.61
CA PHE A 56 19.50 -2.50 -6.99
C PHE A 56 20.12 -3.81 -7.49
N ASP A 57 19.87 -4.11 -8.77
CA ASP A 57 20.65 -5.04 -9.59
C ASP A 57 21.35 -4.22 -10.68
N GLY A 58 22.65 -3.96 -10.50
CA GLY A 58 23.37 -2.93 -11.26
C GLY A 58 22.70 -1.55 -11.10
N ASP A 59 22.28 -0.95 -12.22
CA ASP A 59 21.57 0.34 -12.21
C ASP A 59 20.05 0.20 -12.07
N LYS A 60 19.53 -1.03 -12.05
CA LYS A 60 18.09 -1.29 -12.01
C LYS A 60 17.61 -1.38 -10.57
N VAL A 61 16.69 -0.50 -10.18
CA VAL A 61 15.90 -0.68 -8.94
C VAL A 61 15.06 -1.94 -9.07
N ILE A 62 15.17 -2.86 -8.11
CA ILE A 62 14.44 -4.14 -8.08
C ILE A 62 13.50 -4.27 -6.87
N ALA A 63 13.73 -3.51 -5.79
CA ALA A 63 12.80 -3.40 -4.68
C ALA A 63 12.87 -2.03 -4.01
N LEU A 64 11.75 -1.62 -3.43
CA LEU A 64 11.59 -0.37 -2.71
C LEU A 64 10.81 -0.59 -1.42
N GLY A 65 11.31 -0.02 -0.34
CA GLY A 65 10.60 0.16 0.92
C GLY A 65 10.41 1.64 1.20
N ILE A 66 9.23 2.06 1.65
CA ILE A 66 8.99 3.44 2.07
C ILE A 66 8.42 3.48 3.48
N GLY A 67 8.86 4.44 4.27
CA GLY A 67 8.41 4.59 5.65
C GLY A 67 8.54 6.00 6.21
N PHE A 68 7.93 6.19 7.38
CA PHE A 68 7.98 7.44 8.14
C PHE A 68 8.73 7.21 9.44
N ILE A 69 9.49 8.19 9.88
CA ILE A 69 10.24 8.14 11.14
C ILE A 69 9.60 9.11 12.11
N HIS A 70 9.29 8.64 13.31
CA HIS A 70 8.84 9.48 14.40
C HIS A 70 9.38 8.95 15.73
N GLY A 71 10.15 9.78 16.44
CA GLY A 71 10.87 9.34 17.63
C GLY A 71 11.81 8.18 17.31
N LYS A 72 11.71 7.09 18.07
CA LYS A 72 12.48 5.84 17.85
C LYS A 72 11.69 4.77 17.10
N THR A 73 10.69 5.19 16.31
CA THR A 73 9.82 4.26 15.57
C THR A 73 9.90 4.52 14.08
N LEU A 74 10.17 3.46 13.32
CA LEU A 74 10.00 3.43 11.87
C LEU A 74 8.61 2.85 11.55
N TYR A 75 7.74 3.66 10.98
CA TYR A 75 6.48 3.21 10.39
C TYR A 75 6.75 2.79 8.95
N LEU A 76 7.04 1.51 8.77
CA LEU A 76 7.31 0.91 7.47
C LEU A 76 5.99 0.74 6.72
N PHE A 77 5.72 1.69 5.84
CA PHE A 77 4.42 1.87 5.21
C PHE A 77 4.19 0.87 4.08
N ASN A 78 5.18 0.67 3.21
CA ASN A 78 5.04 -0.22 2.07
C ASN A 78 6.38 -0.81 1.62
N ILE A 79 6.38 -2.07 1.20
CA ILE A 79 7.49 -2.70 0.48
C ILE A 79 6.90 -3.29 -0.81
N ALA A 80 7.49 -2.90 -1.94
CA ALA A 80 7.16 -3.44 -3.25
C ALA A 80 8.44 -3.82 -3.99
N PHE A 81 8.34 -4.81 -4.88
CA PHE A 81 9.49 -5.31 -5.63
C PHE A 81 9.06 -5.77 -7.03
N ASP A 82 10.03 -5.89 -7.93
CA ASP A 82 9.81 -6.42 -9.26
C ASP A 82 9.44 -7.90 -9.17
N VAL A 83 8.23 -8.25 -9.59
CA VAL A 83 7.70 -9.63 -9.48
C VAL A 83 8.54 -10.65 -10.23
N ASP A 84 9.29 -10.21 -11.24
CA ASP A 84 10.22 -11.05 -12.01
C ASP A 84 11.39 -11.56 -11.12
N TYR A 85 11.64 -10.89 -10.00
CA TYR A 85 12.65 -11.24 -8.99
C TYR A 85 12.06 -11.96 -7.78
N ALA A 86 10.78 -12.35 -7.80
CA ALA A 86 10.11 -12.97 -6.65
C ALA A 86 10.83 -14.22 -6.12
N ARG A 87 11.51 -14.98 -6.99
CA ARG A 87 12.28 -16.18 -6.62
C ARG A 87 13.45 -15.91 -5.67
N TYR A 88 13.92 -14.66 -5.59
CA TYR A 88 15.05 -14.27 -4.74
C TYR A 88 14.62 -13.80 -3.34
N GLY A 89 13.31 -13.72 -3.05
CA GLY A 89 12.83 -13.34 -1.73
C GLY A 89 13.13 -11.89 -1.36
N LEU A 90 13.09 -10.96 -2.34
CA LEU A 90 13.46 -9.54 -2.15
C LEU A 90 12.75 -8.84 -0.98
N GLY A 91 11.50 -9.22 -0.69
CA GLY A 91 10.79 -8.68 0.47
C GLY A 91 11.47 -9.01 1.81
N ASN A 92 12.02 -10.21 1.96
CA ASN A 92 12.74 -10.61 3.16
C ASN A 92 14.12 -9.96 3.23
N GLN A 93 14.83 -9.88 2.10
CA GLN A 93 16.12 -9.17 2.03
C GLN A 93 15.95 -7.71 2.45
N MET A 94 14.97 -7.02 1.86
CA MET A 94 14.62 -5.65 2.25
C MET A 94 14.32 -5.53 3.74
N MET A 95 13.61 -6.47 4.34
CA MET A 95 13.33 -6.45 5.78
C MET A 95 14.59 -6.58 6.64
N ILE A 96 15.54 -7.44 6.25
CA ILE A 96 16.83 -7.56 6.94
C ILE A 96 17.58 -6.23 6.89
N ASP A 97 17.64 -5.60 5.72
CA ASP A 97 18.33 -4.32 5.54
C ASP A 97 17.67 -3.20 6.34
N VAL A 98 16.33 -3.17 6.38
CA VAL A 98 15.57 -2.23 7.21
C VAL A 98 15.89 -2.42 8.69
N VAL A 99 15.93 -3.68 9.16
CA VAL A 99 16.25 -4.00 10.56
C VAL A 99 17.66 -3.56 10.91
N ASN A 100 18.66 -3.88 10.07
CA ASN A 100 20.05 -3.46 10.27
C ASN A 100 20.16 -1.93 10.33
N TRP A 101 19.53 -1.24 9.37
CA TRP A 101 19.51 0.22 9.36
C TRP A 101 18.86 0.79 10.64
N CYS A 102 17.78 0.18 11.13
CA CYS A 102 17.15 0.59 12.38
C CYS A 102 18.09 0.44 13.58
N PHE A 103 18.83 -0.68 13.67
CA PHE A 103 19.83 -0.87 14.71
C PHE A 103 20.92 0.20 14.67
N ASP A 104 21.49 0.45 13.49
CA ASP A 104 22.56 1.44 13.30
C ASP A 104 22.11 2.89 13.61
N ASN A 105 20.80 3.16 13.49
CA ASN A 105 20.22 4.50 13.66
C ASN A 105 19.42 4.66 14.96
N ASN A 106 19.59 3.78 15.94
CA ASN A 106 18.91 3.83 17.24
C ASN A 106 17.36 3.88 17.14
N ILE A 107 16.80 3.24 16.12
CA ILE A 107 15.36 3.02 15.98
C ILE A 107 15.01 1.75 16.76
N ALA A 108 14.17 1.92 17.79
CA ALA A 108 13.81 0.86 18.73
C ALA A 108 12.62 0.00 18.26
N GLN A 109 11.80 0.52 17.35
CA GLN A 109 10.58 -0.16 16.91
C GLN A 109 10.36 0.00 15.40
N ILE A 110 9.96 -1.10 14.75
CA ILE A 110 9.42 -1.10 13.40
C ILE A 110 7.93 -1.41 13.49
N ASP A 111 7.10 -0.51 12.99
CA ASP A 111 5.67 -0.69 12.84
C ASP A 111 5.36 -1.04 11.38
N MET A 112 4.86 -2.24 11.12
CA MET A 112 4.54 -2.72 9.76
C MET A 112 3.12 -2.33 9.31
N GLY A 113 2.47 -1.41 10.02
CA GLY A 113 1.12 -0.94 9.75
C GLY A 113 0.05 -2.00 9.97
N ARG A 114 -1.09 -1.78 9.34
CA ARG A 114 -2.29 -2.62 9.55
C ARG A 114 -2.24 -3.90 8.71
N GLY A 115 -3.07 -4.85 9.14
CA GLY A 115 -3.37 -6.06 8.41
C GLY A 115 -2.54 -7.24 8.89
N ASP A 116 -3.25 -8.35 9.08
CA ASP A 116 -2.66 -9.62 9.47
C ASP A 116 -2.33 -10.44 8.21
N PHE A 117 -1.08 -10.32 7.76
CA PHE A 117 -0.58 -11.02 6.59
C PHE A 117 0.52 -12.01 6.99
N LEU A 118 0.48 -13.22 6.42
CA LEU A 118 1.44 -14.29 6.72
C LEU A 118 2.90 -13.83 6.62
N HIS A 119 3.23 -13.04 5.58
CA HIS A 119 4.59 -12.52 5.39
C HIS A 119 5.01 -11.48 6.45
N LYS A 120 4.06 -10.78 7.10
CA LYS A 120 4.39 -9.83 8.19
C LYS A 120 4.59 -10.55 9.52
N ARG A 121 3.85 -11.64 9.77
CA ARG A 121 3.92 -12.39 11.05
C ARG A 121 5.33 -12.88 11.39
N GLN A 122 6.16 -13.15 10.38
CA GLN A 122 7.55 -13.58 10.57
C GLN A 122 8.45 -12.47 11.13
N TRP A 123 8.06 -11.21 10.96
CA TRP A 123 8.84 -10.02 11.32
C TRP A 123 8.28 -9.26 12.52
N VAL A 124 7.19 -9.74 13.11
CA VAL A 124 6.44 -9.04 14.16
C VAL A 124 6.43 -9.89 15.43
N ASN A 125 6.81 -9.29 16.56
CA ASN A 125 6.80 -9.94 17.87
C ASN A 125 5.65 -9.45 18.78
N SER A 126 4.90 -8.42 18.37
CA SER A 126 3.84 -7.81 19.15
C SER A 126 2.77 -7.20 18.25
N THR A 127 1.54 -7.17 18.71
CA THR A 127 0.40 -6.57 17.99
C THR A 127 -0.35 -5.64 18.90
N TYR A 128 -0.94 -4.59 18.34
CA TYR A 128 -1.79 -3.66 19.08
C TYR A 128 -3.07 -3.35 18.30
N THR A 129 -4.11 -2.90 19.01
CA THR A 129 -5.38 -2.55 18.38
C THR A 129 -5.29 -1.15 17.76
N TYR A 130 -5.46 -1.08 16.44
CA TYR A 130 -5.62 0.20 15.76
C TYR A 130 -6.94 0.86 16.16
N THR A 131 -6.85 2.03 16.80
CA THR A 131 -8.02 2.79 17.25
C THR A 131 -8.15 4.06 16.41
N GLN A 132 -9.30 4.25 15.76
CA GLN A 132 -9.63 5.50 15.08
C GLN A 132 -10.46 6.37 16.01
N ILE A 133 -9.96 7.57 16.31
CA ILE A 133 -10.66 8.58 17.11
C ILE A 133 -11.13 9.69 16.18
N ASN A 134 -12.44 9.89 16.12
CA ASN A 134 -13.04 11.01 15.40
C ASN A 134 -13.39 12.11 16.40
N LEU A 135 -12.79 13.29 16.24
CA LEU A 135 -13.00 14.43 17.12
C LEU A 135 -14.05 15.38 16.53
N TYR A 136 -15.00 15.80 17.37
CA TYR A 136 -16.08 16.71 16.99
C TYR A 136 -16.12 17.87 17.99
N ASP A 137 -16.34 19.08 17.49
CA ASP A 137 -16.48 20.27 18.32
C ASP A 137 -17.87 20.30 18.99
N PRO A 138 -17.97 20.15 20.32
CA PRO A 138 -19.25 20.08 21.01
C PRO A 138 -19.99 21.43 21.03
N LYS A 139 -19.32 22.55 20.73
CA LYS A 139 -19.96 23.88 20.71
C LYS A 139 -20.85 24.08 19.48
N LYS A 140 -20.71 23.22 18.47
CA LYS A 140 -21.43 23.33 17.20
C LYS A 140 -22.50 22.24 17.12
N PRO A 141 -23.81 22.57 17.10
CA PRO A 141 -24.87 21.57 17.07
C PRO A 141 -24.76 20.65 15.86
N ASN A 142 -24.40 21.17 14.69
CA ASN A 142 -24.15 20.37 13.48
C ASN A 142 -23.04 19.32 13.67
N SER A 143 -22.02 19.60 14.47
CA SER A 143 -20.94 18.65 14.76
C SER A 143 -21.43 17.52 15.66
N ILE A 144 -22.34 17.80 16.58
CA ILE A 144 -22.98 16.79 17.44
C ILE A 144 -23.81 15.82 16.58
N PHE A 145 -24.65 16.35 15.68
CA PHE A 145 -25.40 15.50 14.74
C PHE A 145 -24.49 14.65 13.87
N LYS A 146 -23.37 15.21 13.37
CA LYS A 146 -22.37 14.46 12.61
C LYS A 146 -21.71 13.36 13.46
N ALA A 147 -21.47 13.61 14.75
CA ALA A 147 -20.90 12.61 15.65
C ALA A 147 -21.85 11.41 15.82
N TYR A 148 -23.11 11.66 16.19
CA TYR A 148 -24.11 10.60 16.33
C TYR A 148 -24.39 9.88 15.01
N GLY A 149 -24.49 10.61 13.90
CA GLY A 149 -24.66 10.02 12.58
C GLY A 149 -23.49 9.12 12.17
N SER A 150 -22.26 9.58 12.38
CA SER A 150 -21.05 8.79 12.15
C SER A 150 -21.02 7.53 13.01
N TRP A 151 -21.34 7.66 14.30
CA TRP A 151 -21.43 6.52 15.21
C TRP A 151 -22.48 5.49 14.76
N ALA A 152 -23.70 5.94 14.45
CA ALA A 152 -24.79 5.07 14.00
C ALA A 152 -24.44 4.35 12.69
N LEU A 153 -23.90 5.07 11.71
CA LEU A 153 -23.49 4.49 10.42
C LEU A 153 -22.36 3.48 10.57
N ASN A 154 -21.34 3.78 11.39
CA ASN A 154 -20.22 2.86 11.63
C ASN A 154 -20.69 1.60 12.37
N THR A 155 -21.58 1.75 13.35
CA THR A 155 -22.16 0.62 14.09
C THR A 155 -23.02 -0.26 13.18
N ALA A 156 -23.91 0.35 12.40
CA ALA A 156 -24.72 -0.36 11.42
C ALA A 156 -23.85 -1.10 10.39
N ARG A 157 -22.81 -0.43 9.86
CA ARG A 157 -21.84 -1.04 8.93
C ARG A 157 -21.12 -2.23 9.56
N TYR A 158 -20.69 -2.14 10.82
CA TYR A 158 -20.03 -3.22 11.52
C TYR A 158 -20.93 -4.46 11.62
N HIS A 159 -22.17 -4.28 12.09
CA HIS A 159 -23.14 -5.37 12.18
C HIS A 159 -23.50 -5.95 10.82
N LEU A 160 -23.68 -5.10 9.81
CA LEU A 160 -23.95 -5.52 8.43
C LEU A 160 -22.79 -6.38 7.88
N ILE A 161 -21.53 -5.94 8.03
CA ILE A 161 -20.37 -6.72 7.59
C ILE A 161 -20.34 -8.08 8.29
N ASN A 162 -20.57 -8.13 9.60
CA ASN A 162 -20.57 -9.37 10.36
C ASN A 162 -21.72 -10.30 9.94
N PHE A 163 -22.89 -9.75 9.66
CA PHE A 163 -24.03 -10.49 9.11
C PHE A 163 -23.72 -11.07 7.72
N LEU A 164 -23.19 -10.25 6.80
CA LEU A 164 -22.79 -10.68 5.45
C LEU A 164 -21.67 -11.73 5.48
N LYS A 165 -20.76 -11.65 6.46
CA LYS A 165 -19.74 -12.69 6.70
C LYS A 165 -20.37 -14.02 7.09
N LYS A 166 -21.38 -14.02 7.99
CA LYS A 166 -22.13 -15.23 8.38
C LYS A 166 -22.84 -15.87 7.18
N LEU A 167 -23.40 -15.05 6.29
CA LEU A 167 -24.03 -15.49 5.04
C LEU A 167 -23.03 -15.90 3.94
N LYS A 168 -21.72 -15.86 4.21
CA LYS A 168 -20.65 -16.15 3.23
C LYS A 168 -20.73 -15.33 1.94
N VAL A 169 -21.40 -14.17 1.96
CA VAL A 169 -21.56 -13.28 0.79
C VAL A 169 -20.20 -12.84 0.23
N HIS A 170 -19.18 -12.74 1.08
CA HIS A 170 -17.81 -12.45 0.68
C HIS A 170 -17.23 -13.48 -0.32
N GLN A 171 -17.64 -14.74 -0.26
CA GLN A 171 -17.22 -15.78 -1.20
C GLN A 171 -17.87 -15.57 -2.57
N LEU A 172 -19.18 -15.28 -2.60
CA LEU A 172 -19.92 -14.98 -3.83
C LEU A 172 -19.45 -13.67 -4.48
N ALA A 173 -19.27 -12.63 -3.67
CA ALA A 173 -18.76 -11.34 -4.12
C ALA A 173 -17.35 -11.46 -4.72
N LYS A 174 -16.49 -12.32 -4.15
CA LYS A 174 -15.15 -12.60 -4.71
C LYS A 174 -15.26 -13.20 -6.11
N VAL A 175 -16.13 -14.19 -6.31
CA VAL A 175 -16.35 -14.82 -7.63
C VAL A 175 -16.86 -13.79 -8.64
N LEU A 176 -17.87 -12.99 -8.25
CA LEU A 176 -18.43 -11.95 -9.11
C LEU A 176 -17.40 -10.88 -9.46
N LEU A 177 -16.61 -10.39 -8.49
CA LEU A 177 -15.58 -9.39 -8.71
C LEU A 177 -14.47 -9.90 -9.62
N LEU A 178 -14.01 -11.14 -9.43
CA LEU A 178 -13.02 -11.79 -10.32
C LEU A 178 -13.57 -11.94 -11.74
N TRP A 179 -14.83 -12.36 -11.87
CA TRP A 179 -15.50 -12.46 -13.16
C TRP A 179 -15.57 -11.09 -13.86
N ARG A 180 -15.96 -10.03 -13.14
CA ARG A 180 -16.00 -8.66 -13.68
C ARG A 180 -14.61 -8.14 -14.06
N TYR A 181 -13.59 -8.40 -13.24
CA TYR A 181 -12.20 -8.04 -13.55
C TYR A 181 -11.75 -8.74 -14.84
N ARG A 182 -11.88 -10.07 -14.92
CA ARG A 182 -11.50 -10.84 -16.12
C ARG A 182 -12.28 -10.42 -17.37
N ALA A 183 -13.58 -10.13 -17.25
CA ALA A 183 -14.39 -9.63 -18.36
C ALA A 183 -13.89 -8.28 -18.87
N LYS A 184 -13.58 -7.34 -17.97
CA LYS A 184 -13.00 -6.04 -18.32
C LYS A 184 -11.61 -6.17 -18.94
N SER A 185 -10.75 -7.03 -18.38
CA SER A 185 -9.41 -7.28 -18.93
C SER A 185 -9.48 -7.87 -20.34
N ARG A 186 -10.42 -8.79 -20.61
CA ARG A 186 -10.67 -9.35 -21.96
C ARG A 186 -11.14 -8.31 -22.99
N LEU A 187 -11.92 -7.32 -22.56
CA LEU A 187 -12.34 -6.21 -23.42
C LEU A 187 -11.16 -5.26 -23.71
N ASN A 188 -10.32 -5.01 -22.72
CA ASN A 188 -9.13 -4.17 -22.89
C ASN A 188 -8.08 -4.82 -23.82
N THR A 189 -7.84 -6.13 -23.73
CA THR A 189 -6.92 -6.82 -24.65
C THR A 189 -7.42 -6.77 -26.10
N LYS A 190 -8.73 -6.94 -26.33
CA LYS A 190 -9.32 -6.82 -27.68
C LYS A 190 -9.20 -5.42 -28.31
N ASN A 191 -9.13 -4.36 -27.49
CA ASN A 191 -8.96 -2.99 -28.00
C ASN A 191 -7.50 -2.66 -28.35
N VAL A 192 -6.52 -3.38 -27.79
CA VAL A 192 -5.09 -3.19 -28.13
C VAL A 192 -4.73 -3.89 -29.43
N ASP A 193 -5.36 -5.03 -29.73
CA ASP A 193 -5.15 -5.79 -30.98
C ASP A 193 -5.77 -5.14 -32.24
N HIS A 194 -6.45 -3.99 -32.10
CA HIS A 194 -7.11 -3.28 -33.21
C HIS A 194 -6.45 -1.95 -33.62
N HIS A 195 -5.22 -1.67 -33.18
CA HIS A 195 -4.38 -0.65 -33.83
C HIS A 195 -3.45 -1.35 -34.83
N PRO A 196 -3.77 -1.36 -36.14
CA PRO A 196 -2.80 -1.83 -37.12
C PRO A 196 -1.63 -0.87 -37.09
N GLU A 197 -0.42 -1.40 -36.84
CA GLU A 197 0.81 -0.73 -37.20
C GLU A 197 0.69 -0.31 -38.67
N SER A 198 0.53 0.99 -38.93
CA SER A 198 0.74 1.54 -40.25
C SER A 198 2.22 1.35 -40.58
N LYS A 199 2.51 0.23 -41.25
CA LYS A 199 3.74 0.06 -41.99
C LYS A 199 3.78 1.16 -43.05
N THR A 200 4.67 2.12 -42.88
CA THR A 200 5.21 2.89 -44.00
C THR A 200 6.72 2.85 -43.92
N HIS A 201 7.25 2.26 -44.98
CA HIS A 201 8.63 2.20 -45.43
C HIS A 201 9.36 3.54 -45.39
#